data_AF-A0A4P2Q9B2-F1
#
_entry.id   AF-A0A4P2Q9B2-F1
#
_cell.length_a   1.000
_cell.length_b   1.000
_cell.length_c   1.000
_cell.angle_alpha   90.00
_cell.angle_beta   90.00
_cell.angle_gamma   90.00
#
_symmetry.space_group_name_H-M   'P 1'
#
loop_
_entity.id
_entity.type
_entity.pdbx_description
1 polymer ?
#
loop_
_entity_poly.entity_id
_entity_poly.type
_entity_poly.pdbx_seq_one_letter_code
_entity_poly.pdbx_strand_id
1 'polypeptide(L)'
;MLPPGLTRARLAALLSLAALAACGGNQHAGAASFWEGGTVEPSTSADQDPEGEERKAPRRPIGGPDEFDGAPSVPRERPATSWVGVRHDLALASAASPKERCSCLAVEVGDALDPRFQWAAGAPEVGADTLAIALSARGVPCPGGAADEELRRPSISAVDQEGNDLVIEVEELPPGRPLASGAIVPRPAPGGAIYVKGRDAKVPYARAAGGARCKVY
;
A
#
# COMPACT_ATOMS: atom_id res chain seq x y z
N MET A 1 -4.47 -54.37 -32.07
CA MET A 1 -5.60 -55.29 -31.82
C MET A 1 -5.74 -55.46 -30.30
N LEU A 2 -6.98 -55.36 -29.81
CA LEU A 2 -7.50 -55.15 -28.43
C LEU A 2 -7.01 -56.18 -27.35
N PRO A 3 -7.12 -55.91 -26.00
CA PRO A 3 -8.36 -55.45 -25.35
C PRO A 3 -8.29 -54.38 -24.23
N PRO A 4 -9.46 -53.78 -23.90
CA PRO A 4 -9.66 -52.78 -22.85
C PRO A 4 -10.20 -53.43 -21.56
N GLY A 5 -9.71 -52.99 -20.40
CA GLY A 5 -10.18 -53.40 -19.08
C GLY A 5 -10.91 -52.26 -18.37
N LEU A 6 -12.25 -52.28 -18.45
CA LEU A 6 -13.15 -51.53 -17.57
C LEU A 6 -13.11 -52.13 -16.16
N THR A 7 -12.85 -51.31 -15.13
CA THR A 7 -13.32 -51.64 -13.78
C THR A 7 -13.88 -50.39 -13.10
N ARG A 8 -15.20 -50.47 -12.88
CA ARG A 8 -16.04 -49.61 -12.04
C ARG A 8 -15.60 -49.75 -10.58
N ALA A 9 -15.57 -48.65 -9.84
CA ALA A 9 -15.93 -48.67 -8.42
C ALA A 9 -16.42 -47.28 -7.98
N ARG A 10 -17.75 -47.18 -7.91
CA ARG A 10 -18.49 -46.20 -7.11
C ARG A 10 -18.42 -46.65 -5.65
N LEU A 11 -18.00 -45.78 -4.72
CA LEU A 11 -18.22 -45.84 -3.27
C LEU A 11 -17.49 -44.61 -2.71
N ALA A 12 -17.96 -43.81 -1.75
CA ALA A 12 -19.19 -43.75 -1.01
C ALA A 12 -19.32 -42.32 -0.50
N ALA A 13 -20.54 -41.79 -0.49
CA ALA A 13 -20.90 -40.65 0.34
C ALA A 13 -20.84 -41.04 1.82
N LEU A 14 -20.40 -40.14 2.70
CA LEU A 14 -20.74 -40.02 4.13
C LEU A 14 -20.17 -38.65 4.58
N LEU A 15 -21.01 -37.61 4.68
CA LEU A 15 -21.67 -37.17 5.92
C LEU A 15 -20.69 -36.72 7.01
N SER A 16 -20.55 -35.40 7.17
CA SER A 16 -20.31 -34.74 8.46
C SER A 16 -20.73 -33.27 8.36
N LEU A 17 -22.04 -33.05 8.47
CA LEU A 17 -22.61 -31.78 8.90
C LEU A 17 -22.40 -31.69 10.42
N ALA A 18 -21.52 -30.81 10.88
CA ALA A 18 -21.48 -30.37 12.27
C ALA A 18 -21.83 -28.89 12.29
N ALA A 19 -22.95 -28.59 12.93
CA ALA A 19 -23.54 -27.28 13.04
C ALA A 19 -23.09 -26.57 14.32
N LEU A 20 -23.26 -25.24 14.29
CA LEU A 20 -23.53 -24.33 15.41
C LEU A 20 -22.34 -23.73 16.21
N ALA A 21 -22.19 -22.44 15.94
CA ALA A 21 -22.43 -21.35 16.88
C ALA A 21 -21.30 -20.84 17.79
N ALA A 22 -21.30 -19.50 17.87
CA ALA A 22 -20.76 -18.65 18.91
C ALA A 22 -19.26 -18.30 18.84
N CYS A 23 -18.98 -17.16 18.21
CA CYS A 23 -18.23 -16.07 18.84
C CYS A 23 -18.70 -14.73 18.23
N GLY A 24 -19.85 -14.24 18.72
CA GLY A 24 -20.19 -12.82 18.62
C GLY A 24 -19.33 -12.06 19.61
N GLY A 25 -18.39 -11.27 19.09
CA GLY A 25 -17.52 -10.39 19.88
C GLY A 25 -17.60 -8.97 19.35
N ASN A 26 -18.58 -8.21 19.83
CA ASN A 26 -18.60 -6.76 19.70
C ASN A 26 -17.50 -6.20 20.62
N GLN A 27 -16.36 -5.79 20.05
CA GLN A 27 -15.40 -4.93 20.75
C GLN A 27 -15.26 -3.61 19.98
N HIS A 28 -16.27 -2.75 20.13
CA HIS A 28 -16.08 -1.30 19.99
C HIS A 28 -15.84 -0.76 21.39
N ALA A 29 -14.58 -0.77 21.81
CA ALA A 29 -14.15 -0.12 23.04
C ALA A 29 -12.81 0.59 22.79
N GLY A 30 -12.84 1.91 22.90
CA GLY A 30 -11.68 2.72 23.30
C GLY A 30 -10.80 3.28 22.18
N ALA A 31 -11.27 4.32 21.49
CA ALA A 31 -10.38 5.28 20.84
C ALA A 31 -10.84 6.74 21.05
N ALA A 32 -11.58 7.02 22.13
CA ALA A 32 -12.08 8.36 22.43
C ALA A 32 -11.32 9.10 23.54
N SER A 33 -10.27 8.51 24.13
CA SER A 33 -9.56 9.09 25.28
C SER A 33 -8.12 9.55 25.00
N PHE A 34 -7.72 9.74 23.73
CA PHE A 34 -6.36 10.22 23.39
C PHE A 34 -6.24 11.75 23.27
N TRP A 35 -7.34 12.51 23.38
CA TRP A 35 -7.31 13.97 23.21
C TRP A 35 -7.59 14.76 24.49
N GLU A 36 -7.56 14.11 25.65
CA GLU A 36 -7.64 14.82 26.93
C GLU A 36 -6.26 15.32 27.38
N GLY A 37 -5.95 16.54 26.92
CA GLY A 37 -5.33 17.58 27.75
C GLY A 37 -4.07 17.21 28.55
N GLY A 38 -2.95 17.04 27.86
CA GLY A 38 -1.62 17.15 28.47
C GLY A 38 -1.00 18.51 28.14
N THR A 39 -1.31 19.54 28.92
CA THR A 39 -0.56 20.81 28.93
C THR A 39 0.88 20.51 29.35
N VAL A 40 1.81 20.68 28.42
CA VAL A 40 3.25 20.63 28.71
C VAL A 40 3.59 21.86 29.54
N GLU A 41 3.88 21.66 30.83
CA GLU A 41 4.52 22.66 31.69
C GLU A 41 5.95 22.92 31.17
N PRO A 42 6.30 24.16 30.79
CA PRO A 42 7.68 24.48 30.47
C PRO A 42 8.46 24.60 31.78
N SER A 43 9.35 23.63 31.98
CA SER A 43 10.37 23.63 33.03
C SER A 43 11.21 24.90 32.98
N THR A 44 11.25 25.60 34.10
CA THR A 44 12.18 26.69 34.41
C THR A 44 13.61 26.14 34.47
N SER A 45 14.51 26.74 33.71
CA SER A 45 15.95 26.58 33.90
C SER A 45 16.56 27.96 33.77
N ALA A 46 17.04 28.45 34.91
CA ALA A 46 17.75 29.70 35.03
C ALA A 46 19.19 29.55 34.51
N ASP A 47 19.68 30.68 33.99
CA ASP A 47 21.07 31.12 33.93
C ASP A 47 22.05 30.42 32.99
N GLN A 48 22.27 31.05 31.82
CA GLN A 48 23.59 31.55 31.40
C GLN A 48 23.52 32.37 30.09
N ASP A 49 23.65 33.69 30.22
CA ASP A 49 24.10 34.64 29.19
C ASP A 49 25.64 34.52 29.04
N PRO A 50 26.26 34.79 27.85
CA PRO A 50 26.40 36.16 27.37
C PRO A 50 26.33 36.41 25.85
N GLU A 51 25.77 37.58 25.55
CA GLU A 51 26.19 38.57 24.54
C GLU A 51 26.37 38.12 23.07
N GLY A 52 25.34 38.40 22.27
CA GLY A 52 25.41 38.51 20.82
C GLY A 52 24.35 39.49 20.32
N GLU A 53 24.78 40.65 19.82
CA GLU A 53 23.93 41.68 19.22
C GLU A 53 23.13 41.12 18.03
N GLU A 54 21.79 41.06 18.15
CA GLU A 54 20.92 40.98 16.98
C GLU A 54 19.69 41.89 17.10
N ARG A 55 19.48 42.66 16.04
CA ARG A 55 18.49 43.71 15.86
C ARG A 55 17.07 43.14 16.01
N LYS A 56 16.34 43.57 17.04
CA LYS A 56 14.90 43.30 17.20
C LYS A 56 14.10 44.00 16.10
N ALA A 57 13.63 43.24 15.12
CA ALA A 57 12.51 43.64 14.28
C ALA A 57 11.24 43.78 15.14
N PRO A 58 10.37 44.78 14.89
CA PRO A 58 9.13 44.94 15.66
C PRO A 58 8.20 43.74 15.38
N ARG A 59 7.86 42.99 16.43
CA ARG A 59 6.82 41.97 16.40
C ARG A 59 5.49 42.64 16.04
N ARG A 60 4.89 42.23 14.93
CA ARG A 60 3.51 42.59 14.60
C ARG A 60 2.58 42.02 15.70
N PRO A 61 1.57 42.77 16.15
CA PRO A 61 0.57 42.22 17.07
C PRO A 61 -0.12 41.03 16.41
N ILE A 62 -0.19 39.93 17.16
CA ILE A 62 -1.03 38.77 16.84
C ILE A 62 -2.48 39.27 16.93
N GLY A 63 -3.20 39.20 15.81
CA GLY A 63 -4.61 39.58 15.72
C GLY A 63 -5.45 38.85 16.77
N GLY A 64 -6.39 39.57 17.36
CA GLY A 64 -7.30 39.02 18.36
C GLY A 64 -8.24 37.95 17.77
N PRO A 65 -8.91 37.17 18.63
CA PRO A 65 -9.78 36.06 18.22
C PRO A 65 -11.02 36.44 17.38
N ASP A 66 -11.22 37.73 17.09
CA ASP A 66 -12.38 38.25 16.34
C ASP A 66 -12.10 38.53 14.85
N GLU A 67 -10.91 38.19 14.33
CA GLU A 67 -10.53 38.43 12.91
C GLU A 67 -10.86 37.26 11.95
N PHE A 68 -11.77 36.37 12.35
CA PHE A 68 -12.22 35.26 11.51
C PHE A 68 -13.60 35.57 10.88
N ASP A 69 -13.65 36.57 9.99
CA ASP A 69 -14.84 36.96 9.22
C ASP A 69 -15.06 36.02 7.99
N GLY A 70 -14.69 34.75 8.15
CA GLY A 70 -14.86 33.72 7.14
C GLY A 70 -16.28 33.18 7.20
N ALA A 71 -17.16 33.67 6.33
CA ALA A 71 -18.48 33.08 6.12
C ALA A 71 -18.38 31.54 6.05
N PRO A 72 -19.29 30.78 6.68
CA PRO A 72 -19.25 29.33 6.65
C PRO A 72 -19.31 28.87 5.19
N SER A 73 -18.18 28.42 4.68
CA SER A 73 -18.14 27.78 3.38
C SER A 73 -18.96 26.50 3.49
N VAL A 74 -20.06 26.43 2.75
CA VAL A 74 -20.79 25.18 2.55
C VAL A 74 -19.76 24.11 2.20
N PRO A 75 -19.71 22.97 2.92
CA PRO A 75 -18.80 21.89 2.58
C PRO A 75 -19.05 21.51 1.12
N ARG A 76 -18.13 21.92 0.23
CA ARG A 76 -18.16 21.49 -1.15
C ARG A 76 -18.05 19.97 -1.09
N GLU A 77 -19.08 19.29 -1.56
CA GLU A 77 -19.13 17.84 -1.68
C GLU A 77 -17.87 17.42 -2.46
N ARG A 78 -16.86 16.95 -1.73
CA ARG A 78 -15.63 16.47 -2.35
C ARG A 78 -16.06 15.23 -3.12
N PRO A 79 -15.86 15.16 -4.44
CA PRO A 79 -16.08 13.91 -5.16
C PRO A 79 -15.30 12.83 -4.41
N ALA A 80 -15.93 11.67 -4.19
CA ALA A 80 -15.40 10.56 -3.41
C ALA A 80 -13.88 10.54 -3.55
N THR A 81 -13.18 10.97 -2.51
CA THR A 81 -11.75 11.23 -2.58
C THR A 81 -11.13 9.93 -3.03
N SER A 82 -10.64 9.91 -4.28
CA SER A 82 -10.04 8.72 -4.86
C SER A 82 -8.91 8.34 -3.93
N TRP A 83 -9.13 7.27 -3.17
CA TRP A 83 -8.20 6.87 -2.14
C TRP A 83 -6.93 6.45 -2.88
N VAL A 84 -5.86 7.22 -2.71
CA VAL A 84 -4.55 6.99 -3.36
C VAL A 84 -3.56 6.69 -2.25
N GLY A 85 -2.83 5.59 -2.39
CA GLY A 85 -1.83 5.19 -1.41
C GLY A 85 -1.50 3.70 -1.44
N VAL A 86 -0.59 3.32 -0.56
CA VAL A 86 -0.10 1.96 -0.38
C VAL A 86 -1.11 1.12 0.43
N ARG A 87 -1.38 -0.11 -0.03
CA ARG A 87 -2.40 -1.01 0.51
C ARG A 87 -1.79 -2.33 1.01
N HIS A 88 -2.18 -2.70 2.22
CA HIS A 88 -1.79 -3.97 2.87
C HIS A 88 -2.74 -5.13 2.56
N ASP A 89 -3.96 -4.81 2.14
CA ASP A 89 -5.03 -5.76 1.83
C ASP A 89 -5.12 -6.07 0.33
N LEU A 90 -4.33 -5.42 -0.53
CA LEU A 90 -4.26 -5.67 -1.96
C LEU A 90 -3.09 -6.60 -2.30
N ALA A 91 -3.39 -7.70 -2.99
CA ALA A 91 -2.40 -8.64 -3.51
C ALA A 91 -2.77 -9.11 -4.93
N LEU A 92 -1.83 -9.76 -5.62
CA LEU A 92 -2.12 -10.49 -6.85
C LEU A 92 -2.94 -11.75 -6.53
N ALA A 93 -3.98 -11.99 -7.31
CA ALA A 93 -4.80 -13.18 -7.20
C ALA A 93 -3.98 -14.43 -7.54
N SER A 94 -4.04 -15.44 -6.67
CA SER A 94 -3.26 -16.69 -6.82
C SER A 94 -3.68 -17.55 -8.02
N ALA A 95 -4.85 -17.29 -8.60
CA ALA A 95 -5.39 -18.05 -9.73
C ALA A 95 -4.70 -17.74 -11.06
N ALA A 96 -4.01 -16.60 -11.16
CA ALA A 96 -3.19 -16.27 -12.31
C ALA A 96 -1.79 -16.86 -12.12
N SER A 97 -1.29 -17.64 -13.08
CA SER A 97 0.12 -18.03 -13.11
C SER A 97 0.98 -16.75 -13.15
N PRO A 98 1.76 -16.42 -12.10
CA PRO A 98 2.48 -15.17 -12.03
C PRO A 98 3.45 -15.08 -13.22
N LYS A 99 3.29 -14.06 -14.05
CA LYS A 99 4.22 -13.80 -15.16
C LYS A 99 5.24 -12.77 -14.69
N GLU A 100 6.52 -13.14 -14.77
CA GLU A 100 7.60 -12.19 -14.53
C GLU A 100 7.48 -11.02 -15.52
N ARG A 101 7.32 -9.82 -14.97
CA ARG A 101 7.22 -8.59 -15.75
C ARG A 101 8.41 -7.68 -15.51
N CYS A 102 8.89 -7.67 -14.27
CA CYS A 102 10.12 -7.03 -13.86
C CYS A 102 11.01 -8.08 -13.21
N SER A 103 12.33 -7.86 -13.18
CA SER A 103 13.26 -8.78 -12.52
C SER A 103 12.76 -9.16 -11.13
N CYS A 104 12.62 -10.47 -10.88
CA CYS A 104 12.16 -11.04 -9.62
C CYS A 104 10.71 -10.70 -9.20
N LEU A 105 9.91 -10.05 -10.05
CA LEU A 105 8.54 -9.65 -9.72
C LEU A 105 7.54 -9.90 -10.85
N ALA A 106 6.40 -10.46 -10.46
CA ALA A 106 5.14 -10.30 -11.17
C ALA A 106 4.53 -8.96 -10.75
N VAL A 107 4.07 -8.18 -11.72
CA VAL A 107 3.45 -6.87 -11.50
C VAL A 107 2.26 -6.72 -12.43
N GLU A 108 1.09 -6.50 -11.84
CA GLU A 108 -0.13 -6.22 -12.58
C GLU A 108 -0.63 -4.82 -12.25
N VAL A 109 -1.15 -4.15 -13.29
CA VAL A 109 -1.76 -2.83 -13.23
C VAL A 109 -3.12 -2.92 -13.91
N GLY A 110 -4.16 -2.38 -13.29
CA GLY A 110 -5.52 -2.43 -13.81
C GLY A 110 -6.50 -1.64 -12.95
N ASP A 111 -7.78 -1.75 -13.23
CA ASP A 111 -8.83 -1.15 -12.39
C ASP A 111 -8.94 -1.90 -11.06
N ALA A 112 -9.46 -1.26 -10.00
CA ALA A 112 -9.52 -1.87 -8.66
C ALA A 112 -10.34 -3.18 -8.60
N LEU A 113 -11.30 -3.36 -9.52
CA LEU A 113 -12.14 -4.56 -9.63
C LEU A 113 -11.60 -5.60 -10.62
N ASP A 114 -10.39 -5.42 -11.14
CA ASP A 114 -9.78 -6.38 -12.05
C ASP A 114 -9.59 -7.75 -11.36
N PRO A 115 -9.99 -8.87 -11.99
CA PRO A 115 -9.92 -10.20 -11.39
C PRO A 115 -8.50 -10.70 -11.12
N ARG A 116 -7.47 -10.02 -11.64
CA ARG A 116 -6.05 -10.28 -11.29
C ARG A 116 -5.72 -9.81 -9.87
N PHE A 117 -6.58 -9.01 -9.23
CA PHE A 117 -6.39 -8.52 -7.87
C PHE A 117 -7.23 -9.28 -6.86
N GLN A 118 -6.67 -9.44 -5.67
CA GLN A 118 -7.34 -9.99 -4.50
C GLN A 118 -7.29 -8.98 -3.37
N TRP A 119 -8.45 -8.68 -2.80
CA TRP A 119 -8.62 -7.74 -1.69
C TRP A 119 -9.04 -8.47 -0.43
N ALA A 120 -8.24 -8.40 0.64
CA ALA A 120 -8.55 -9.03 1.91
C ALA A 120 -9.72 -8.34 2.64
N ALA A 121 -9.87 -7.02 2.49
CA ALA A 121 -10.94 -6.22 3.10
C ALA A 121 -12.06 -5.84 2.11
N GLY A 122 -12.04 -6.39 0.89
CA GLY A 122 -12.90 -5.97 -0.21
C GLY A 122 -12.30 -4.80 -1.01
N ALA A 123 -12.59 -4.78 -2.31
CA ALA A 123 -12.12 -3.71 -3.19
C ALA A 123 -12.81 -2.39 -2.82
N PRO A 124 -12.05 -1.29 -2.67
CA PRO A 124 -12.66 0.01 -2.42
C PRO A 124 -13.38 0.53 -3.67
N GLU A 125 -14.37 1.38 -3.44
CA GLU A 125 -14.94 2.20 -4.50
C GLU A 125 -13.94 3.32 -4.86
N VAL A 126 -13.47 3.33 -6.10
CA VAL A 126 -12.52 4.32 -6.60
C VAL A 126 -12.97 4.89 -7.93
N GLY A 127 -12.55 6.13 -8.22
CA GLY A 127 -12.84 6.80 -9.47
C GLY A 127 -12.12 6.18 -10.67
N ALA A 128 -12.66 6.45 -11.86
CA ALA A 128 -12.09 5.98 -13.13
C ALA A 128 -10.70 6.58 -13.43
N ASP A 129 -10.30 7.62 -12.70
CA ASP A 129 -9.00 8.29 -12.74
C ASP A 129 -7.90 7.58 -11.94
N THR A 130 -8.21 6.42 -11.35
CA THR A 130 -7.24 5.62 -10.59
C THR A 130 -6.98 4.24 -11.19
N LEU A 131 -5.89 3.64 -10.74
CA LEU A 131 -5.44 2.30 -11.06
C LEU A 131 -5.02 1.60 -9.77
N ALA A 132 -5.29 0.31 -9.68
CA ALA A 132 -4.67 -0.57 -8.72
C ALA A 132 -3.39 -1.17 -9.32
N ILE A 133 -2.36 -1.29 -8.49
CA ILE A 133 -1.14 -2.01 -8.79
C ILE A 133 -0.90 -3.03 -7.68
N ALA A 134 -0.51 -4.25 -8.05
CA ALA A 134 -0.07 -5.26 -7.11
C ALA A 134 1.18 -5.98 -7.62
N LEU A 135 2.03 -6.41 -6.68
CA LEU A 135 3.28 -7.11 -6.94
C LEU A 135 3.37 -8.42 -6.17
N SER A 136 4.17 -9.35 -6.68
CA SER A 136 4.52 -10.60 -6.01
C SER A 136 5.87 -11.12 -6.51
N ALA A 137 6.68 -11.67 -5.60
CA ALA A 137 7.88 -12.42 -5.95
C ALA A 137 7.65 -13.95 -5.98
N ARG A 138 6.42 -14.40 -5.67
CA ARG A 138 6.06 -15.82 -5.66
C ARG A 138 5.84 -16.34 -7.08
N GLY A 139 6.32 -17.54 -7.38
CA GLY A 139 6.24 -18.16 -8.69
C GLY A 139 7.10 -17.48 -9.76
N VAL A 140 8.01 -16.59 -9.35
CA VAL A 140 8.90 -15.84 -10.26
C VAL A 140 10.36 -16.16 -9.92
N PRO A 141 11.20 -16.52 -10.91
CA PRO A 141 12.63 -16.71 -10.68
C PRO A 141 13.29 -15.45 -10.12
N CYS A 142 14.15 -15.61 -9.11
CA CYS A 142 14.88 -14.48 -8.55
C CYS A 142 16.34 -14.81 -8.20
N PRO A 143 17.29 -14.66 -9.16
CA PRO A 143 18.70 -15.03 -8.96
C PRO A 143 19.49 -14.13 -7.99
N GLY A 144 18.85 -13.22 -7.26
CA GLY A 144 19.48 -12.39 -6.22
C GLY A 144 18.68 -12.29 -4.92
N GLY A 145 17.56 -13.01 -4.81
CA GLY A 145 16.74 -13.08 -3.60
C GLY A 145 16.99 -14.35 -2.79
N ALA A 146 16.21 -14.54 -1.73
CA ALA A 146 16.20 -15.80 -1.01
C ALA A 146 15.79 -16.96 -1.95
N ALA A 147 16.45 -18.11 -1.82
CA ALA A 147 16.13 -19.29 -2.64
C ALA A 147 14.68 -19.76 -2.39
N ASP A 148 14.29 -19.78 -1.12
CA ASP A 148 12.91 -20.00 -0.69
C ASP A 148 12.05 -18.77 -1.03
N GLU A 149 11.00 -18.98 -1.82
CA GLU A 149 10.08 -17.93 -2.23
C GLU A 149 9.27 -17.36 -1.06
N GLU A 150 9.02 -18.14 0.00
CA GLU A 150 8.26 -17.68 1.17
C GLU A 150 9.04 -16.68 2.01
N LEU A 151 10.37 -16.73 1.92
CA LEU A 151 11.26 -15.78 2.59
C LEU A 151 11.44 -14.47 1.81
N ARG A 152 10.98 -14.40 0.55
CA ARG A 152 10.99 -13.18 -0.26
C ARG A 152 9.83 -12.28 0.14
N ARG A 153 10.13 -11.06 0.58
CA ARG A 153 9.17 -10.16 1.20
C ARG A 153 9.20 -8.77 0.53
N PRO A 154 8.92 -8.69 -0.79
CA PRO A 154 8.82 -7.41 -1.47
C PRO A 154 7.62 -6.62 -0.92
N SER A 155 7.83 -5.36 -0.60
CA SER A 155 6.78 -4.43 -0.16
C SER A 155 6.93 -3.10 -0.87
N ILE A 156 5.82 -2.48 -1.24
CA ILE A 156 5.80 -1.11 -1.73
C ILE A 156 6.13 -0.18 -0.55
N SER A 157 7.20 0.59 -0.66
CA SER A 157 7.63 1.57 0.34
C SER A 157 7.06 2.97 0.06
N ALA A 158 6.92 3.33 -1.23
CA ALA A 158 6.45 4.64 -1.65
C ALA A 158 5.80 4.61 -3.04
N VAL A 159 4.98 5.62 -3.30
CA VAL A 159 4.42 5.96 -4.61
C VAL A 159 4.71 7.44 -4.83
N ASP A 160 5.60 7.73 -5.78
CA ASP A 160 6.04 9.10 -6.08
C ASP A 160 5.60 9.51 -7.49
N GLN A 161 5.32 10.79 -7.66
CA GLN A 161 5.08 11.38 -8.98
C GLN A 161 6.34 12.09 -9.46
N GLU A 162 6.88 11.64 -10.60
CA GLU A 162 8.06 12.22 -11.25
C GLU A 162 7.64 12.82 -12.60
N GLY A 163 7.28 14.11 -12.61
CA GLY A 163 6.73 14.75 -13.80
C GLY A 163 5.39 14.13 -14.20
N ASN A 164 5.33 13.55 -15.40
CA ASN A 164 4.13 12.85 -15.88
C ASN A 164 4.07 11.38 -15.44
N ASP A 165 5.18 10.86 -14.91
CA ASP A 165 5.33 9.46 -14.56
C ASP A 165 5.00 9.19 -13.09
N LEU A 166 4.65 7.95 -12.79
CA LEU A 166 4.51 7.44 -11.44
C LEU A 166 5.60 6.41 -11.18
N VAL A 167 6.24 6.50 -10.02
CA VAL A 167 7.33 5.61 -9.61
C VAL A 167 6.94 4.90 -8.32
N ILE A 168 6.88 3.58 -8.42
CA ILE A 168 6.55 2.68 -7.32
C ILE A 168 7.86 2.14 -6.77
N GLU A 169 8.17 2.48 -5.53
CA GLU A 169 9.38 2.03 -4.87
C GLU A 169 9.12 0.75 -4.07
N VAL A 170 10.00 -0.24 -4.23
CA VAL A 170 9.89 -1.56 -3.60
C VAL A 170 11.09 -1.80 -2.69
N GLU A 171 10.82 -2.22 -1.47
CA GLU A 171 11.83 -2.65 -0.50
C GLU A 171 11.69 -4.14 -0.16
N GLU A 172 12.75 -4.71 0.41
CA GLU A 172 12.72 -6.04 1.03
C GLU A 172 12.44 -5.87 2.53
N LEU A 173 11.33 -6.43 3.02
CA LEU A 173 10.97 -6.31 4.43
C LEU A 173 11.51 -7.44 5.30
N PRO A 174 12.09 -7.14 6.49
CA PRO A 174 12.44 -8.17 7.46
C PRO A 174 11.19 -8.84 8.03
N PRO A 175 11.24 -10.16 8.36
CA PRO A 175 10.11 -10.91 8.92
C PRO A 175 9.40 -10.19 10.07
N GLY A 176 8.09 -10.39 10.19
CA GLY A 176 7.26 -9.77 11.23
C GLY A 176 6.72 -8.38 10.91
N ARG A 177 7.24 -7.69 9.88
CA ARG A 177 6.65 -6.42 9.41
C ARG A 177 5.46 -6.64 8.47
N PRO A 178 4.37 -5.85 8.54
CA PRO A 178 3.28 -5.91 7.57
C PRO A 178 3.78 -5.67 6.15
N LEU A 179 3.38 -6.53 5.20
CA LEU A 179 3.67 -6.38 3.78
C LEU A 179 2.62 -5.48 3.14
N ALA A 180 3.05 -4.56 2.28
CA ALA A 180 2.17 -3.86 1.35
C ALA A 180 2.49 -4.32 -0.07
N SER A 181 1.76 -5.32 -0.55
CA SER A 181 1.92 -5.86 -1.91
C SER A 181 1.18 -5.06 -2.98
N GLY A 182 0.41 -4.03 -2.61
CA GLY A 182 -0.34 -3.25 -3.58
C GLY A 182 -0.48 -1.78 -3.24
N ALA A 183 -0.97 -1.01 -4.20
CA ALA A 183 -1.29 0.39 -4.05
C ALA A 183 -2.44 0.79 -4.98
N ILE A 184 -3.13 1.87 -4.64
CA ILE A 184 -4.02 2.59 -5.55
C ILE A 184 -3.32 3.89 -5.91
N VAL A 185 -3.21 4.13 -7.21
CA VAL A 185 -2.45 5.25 -7.77
C VAL A 185 -3.33 6.00 -8.76
N PRO A 186 -3.12 7.31 -8.97
CA PRO A 186 -3.77 8.01 -10.06
C PRO A 186 -3.31 7.42 -11.39
N ARG A 187 -4.07 7.61 -12.47
CA ARG A 187 -3.54 7.37 -13.82
C ARG A 187 -2.39 8.36 -14.09
N PRO A 188 -1.30 7.93 -14.74
CA PRO A 188 -0.25 8.85 -15.17
C PRO A 188 -0.81 10.00 -16.01
N ALA A 189 -0.16 11.15 -15.95
CA ALA A 189 -0.52 12.28 -16.79
C ALA A 189 -0.31 11.93 -18.28
N PRO A 190 -0.92 12.66 -19.24
CA PRO A 190 -0.75 12.37 -20.66
C PRO A 190 0.72 12.25 -21.09
N GLY A 191 1.05 11.12 -21.73
CA GLY A 191 2.42 10.79 -22.15
C GLY A 191 3.31 10.20 -21.05
N GLY A 192 2.80 10.08 -19.82
CA GLY A 192 3.47 9.44 -18.70
C GLY A 192 3.28 7.92 -18.65
N ALA A 193 4.01 7.29 -17.74
CA ALA A 193 4.06 5.85 -17.54
C ALA A 193 4.12 5.50 -16.04
N ILE A 194 3.88 4.23 -15.71
CA ILE A 194 4.15 3.70 -14.37
C ILE A 194 5.43 2.88 -14.40
N TYR A 195 6.34 3.19 -13.49
CA TYR A 195 7.58 2.46 -13.28
C TYR A 195 7.60 1.83 -11.89
N VAL A 196 8.27 0.70 -11.78
CA VAL A 196 8.62 0.08 -10.50
C VAL A 196 10.14 0.08 -10.37
N LYS A 197 10.67 0.37 -9.19
CA LYS A 197 12.10 0.33 -8.89
C LYS A 197 12.35 -0.26 -7.50
N GLY A 198 13.54 -0.81 -7.29
CA GLY A 198 14.03 -1.08 -5.94
C GLY A 198 14.35 0.22 -5.19
N ARG A 199 14.12 0.23 -3.88
CA ARG A 199 14.47 1.35 -2.98
C ARG A 199 15.94 1.70 -3.01
N ASP A 200 16.79 0.68 -3.14
CA ASP A 200 18.23 0.82 -3.30
C ASP A 200 18.80 -0.30 -4.18
N ALA A 201 20.10 -0.22 -4.48
CA ALA A 201 20.79 -1.18 -5.33
C ALA A 201 20.96 -2.59 -4.71
N LYS A 202 20.69 -2.77 -3.41
CA LYS A 202 20.74 -4.07 -2.73
C LYS A 202 19.43 -4.83 -2.90
N VAL A 203 18.31 -4.14 -3.11
CA VAL A 203 17.01 -4.76 -3.39
C VAL A 203 17.06 -5.46 -4.76
N PRO A 204 16.82 -6.78 -4.85
CA PRO A 204 16.95 -7.55 -6.09
C PRO A 204 15.76 -7.36 -7.05
N TYR A 205 14.71 -6.68 -6.59
CA TYR A 205 13.44 -6.53 -7.30
C TYR A 205 13.42 -5.37 -8.30
N ALA A 206 12.44 -5.44 -9.20
CA ALA A 206 11.96 -4.32 -10.02
C ALA A 206 13.00 -3.69 -10.97
N ARG A 207 14.04 -4.45 -11.33
CA ARG A 207 15.02 -4.02 -12.33
C ARG A 207 14.51 -4.31 -13.74
N ALA A 208 14.78 -3.41 -14.67
CA ALA A 208 14.65 -3.70 -16.10
C ALA A 208 15.91 -4.40 -16.61
N ALA A 209 15.79 -5.11 -17.73
CA ALA A 209 16.96 -5.59 -18.47
C ALA A 209 17.82 -4.38 -18.88
N GLY A 210 18.93 -4.15 -18.15
CA GLY A 210 19.85 -3.03 -18.41
C GLY A 210 19.43 -1.67 -17.84
N GLY A 211 18.45 -1.59 -16.94
CA GLY A 211 17.98 -0.31 -16.39
C GLY A 211 17.57 -0.35 -14.91
N ALA A 212 17.61 0.80 -14.24
CA ALA A 212 17.29 0.94 -12.81
C ALA A 212 15.78 0.90 -12.49
N ARG A 213 14.92 1.09 -13.50
CA ARG A 213 13.45 1.12 -13.35
C ARG A 213 12.81 0.24 -14.41
N CYS A 214 11.77 -0.50 -14.02
CA CYS A 214 10.97 -1.35 -14.90
C CYS A 214 9.65 -0.67 -15.25
N LYS A 215 9.36 -0.47 -16.55
CA LYS A 215 8.09 0.11 -17.01
C LYS A 215 6.97 -0.93 -16.99
N VAL A 216 5.83 -0.60 -16.37
CA VAL A 216 4.67 -1.50 -16.18
C VAL A 216 3.33 -0.91 -16.61
N TYR A 217 3.28 0.33 -17.09
CA TYR A 217 2.09 0.90 -17.72
C TYR A 217 2.54 2.02 -18.65
#